data_AF-A0AAW7XPM4-F1
#
_entry.id   AF-A0AAW7XPM4-F1
#
_cell.length_a   1.000
_cell.length_b   1.000
_cell.length_c   1.000
_cell.angle_alpha   90.00
_cell.angle_beta   90.00
_cell.angle_gamma   90.00
#
_symmetry.space_group_name_H-M   'P 1'
#
loop_
_entity.id
_entity.type
_entity.pdbx_description
1 polymer ?
#
loop_
_entity_poly.entity_id
_entity_poly.type
_entity_poly.pdbx_seq_one_letter_code
_entity_poly.pdbx_strand_id
1 'polypeptide(L)'
;MGVLAYFAVFCPYAIEDNTLEQDMSQDLLSPKEAAARMSLSVRRVRQLIAAHELRHVRIFNRNLVPAEAITEFFERNTVAPKSEDSADVSKY
;
A
#
# COMPACT_ATOMS: atom_id res chain seq x y z
N MET A 1 21.82 29.95 17.62
CA MET A 1 20.38 30.24 17.51
C MET A 1 19.93 29.95 16.08
N GLY A 2 18.94 29.08 15.91
CA GLY A 2 18.30 28.67 14.63
C GLY A 2 19.05 27.54 13.91
N VAL A 3 18.73 26.24 14.07
CA VAL A 3 17.53 25.49 13.64
C VAL A 3 17.22 25.71 12.16
N LEU A 4 17.52 24.73 11.31
CA LEU A 4 16.55 24.08 10.43
C LEU A 4 17.11 22.74 9.95
N ALA A 5 16.38 21.69 10.33
CA ALA A 5 16.63 20.31 9.98
C ALA A 5 16.36 20.09 8.48
N TYR A 6 17.38 19.67 7.74
CA TYR A 6 17.18 19.02 6.44
C TYR A 6 17.15 17.51 6.68
N PHE A 7 16.02 17.03 7.17
CA PHE A 7 15.63 15.62 7.11
C PHE A 7 15.32 15.31 5.64
N ALA A 8 16.36 15.16 4.82
CA ALA A 8 16.23 14.51 3.53
C ALA A 8 16.05 13.01 3.81
N VAL A 9 14.78 12.61 3.90
CA VAL A 9 14.37 11.22 3.98
C VAL A 9 14.82 10.54 2.70
N PHE A 10 15.92 9.82 2.87
CA PHE A 10 16.32 8.62 2.16
C PHE A 10 15.10 7.83 1.65
N CYS A 11 14.95 7.74 0.33
CA CYS A 11 14.47 6.53 -0.34
C CYS A 11 14.85 6.55 -1.83
N PRO A 12 16.09 6.15 -2.18
CA PRO A 12 16.41 5.68 -3.52
C PRO A 12 15.99 4.19 -3.61
N TYR A 13 14.93 3.88 -4.33
CA TYR A 13 14.63 2.49 -4.73
C TYR A 13 13.89 2.57 -6.07
N ALA A 14 14.64 2.62 -7.16
CA ALA A 14 15.04 1.44 -7.97
C ALA A 14 14.03 1.25 -9.10
N ILE A 15 14.39 1.80 -10.27
CA ILE A 15 13.91 1.34 -11.57
C ILE A 15 14.63 0.02 -11.81
N GLU A 16 13.91 -1.09 -11.72
CA GLU A 16 14.38 -2.38 -12.21
C GLU A 16 13.43 -2.81 -13.34
N ASP A 17 13.80 -2.44 -14.57
CA ASP A 17 13.30 -3.11 -15.78
C ASP A 17 14.03 -4.46 -15.89
N ASN A 18 13.35 -5.57 -15.59
CA ASN A 18 13.21 -6.75 -16.46
C ASN A 18 12.85 -8.04 -15.71
N THR A 19 11.91 -8.76 -16.35
CA THR A 19 11.68 -10.20 -16.27
C THR A 19 11.23 -10.76 -14.93
N LEU A 20 9.91 -10.94 -14.80
CA LEU A 20 9.39 -12.13 -14.13
C LEU A 20 8.26 -12.72 -14.97
N GLU A 21 8.54 -13.91 -15.46
CA GLU A 21 7.54 -14.80 -16.02
C GLU A 21 6.33 -14.84 -15.08
N GLN A 22 5.15 -14.76 -15.68
CA GLN A 22 3.87 -14.92 -15.02
C GLN A 22 3.71 -16.39 -14.59
N ASP A 23 4.49 -16.83 -13.61
CA ASP A 23 4.17 -18.01 -12.85
C ASP A 23 3.10 -17.61 -11.84
N MET A 24 1.91 -18.20 -11.98
CA MET A 24 0.81 -18.12 -11.01
C MET A 24 1.15 -18.86 -9.71
N SER A 25 2.35 -18.61 -9.17
CA SER A 25 2.70 -18.91 -7.80
C SER A 25 2.01 -17.85 -6.96
N GLN A 26 0.92 -18.23 -6.29
CA GLN A 26 0.28 -17.35 -5.32
C GLN A 26 1.29 -17.02 -4.22
N ASP A 27 2.00 -15.90 -4.36
CA ASP A 27 2.91 -15.39 -3.35
C ASP A 27 2.09 -15.04 -2.11
N LEU A 28 2.07 -15.99 -1.17
CA LEU A 28 1.39 -15.89 0.09
C LEU A 28 2.29 -15.17 1.09
N LEU A 29 2.03 -13.87 1.27
CA LEU A 29 2.77 -13.02 2.18
C LEU A 29 2.29 -13.19 3.62
N SER A 30 3.24 -13.19 4.54
CA SER A 30 2.98 -13.03 5.97
C SER A 30 2.40 -11.63 6.25
N PRO A 31 1.61 -11.43 7.31
CA PRO A 31 1.12 -10.09 7.69
C PRO A 31 2.23 -9.05 7.89
N LYS A 32 3.45 -9.50 8.23
CA LYS A 32 4.62 -8.62 8.35
C LYS A 32 5.15 -8.16 6.98
N GLU A 33 5.14 -9.05 6.00
CA GLU A 33 5.59 -8.75 4.63
C GLU A 33 4.56 -7.93 3.88
N ALA A 34 3.26 -8.23 4.06
CA ALA A 34 2.18 -7.42 3.55
C ALA A 34 2.25 -5.98 4.10
N ALA A 35 2.58 -5.82 5.39
CA ALA A 35 2.79 -4.50 6.00
C ALA A 35 3.97 -3.74 5.36
N ALA A 36 5.07 -4.43 5.08
CA ALA A 36 6.21 -3.83 4.38
C ALA A 36 5.87 -3.41 2.95
N ARG A 37 5.12 -4.23 2.20
CA ARG A 37 4.67 -3.92 0.83
C ARG A 37 3.68 -2.76 0.78
N MET A 38 2.76 -2.69 1.73
CA MET A 38 1.74 -1.64 1.78
C MET A 38 2.24 -0.34 2.43
N SER A 39 3.45 -0.33 2.98
CA SER A 39 3.95 0.77 3.83
C SER A 39 3.01 1.08 5.01
N LEU A 40 2.36 0.05 5.57
CA LEU A 40 1.43 0.15 6.70
C LEU A 40 2.00 -0.50 7.96
N SER A 41 1.44 -0.17 9.13
CA SER A 41 1.78 -0.88 10.36
C SER A 41 1.20 -2.30 10.36
N VAL A 42 1.94 -3.26 10.94
CA VAL A 42 1.47 -4.65 11.10
C VAL A 42 0.13 -4.73 11.85
N ARG A 43 -0.07 -3.85 12.85
CA ARG A 43 -1.33 -3.75 13.58
C ARG A 43 -2.48 -3.36 12.65
N ARG A 44 -2.26 -2.39 11.76
CA ARG A 44 -3.27 -1.97 10.78
C ARG A 44 -3.59 -3.10 9.82
N VAL A 45 -2.59 -3.80 9.29
CA VAL A 45 -2.81 -4.96 8.41
C VAL A 45 -3.64 -6.05 9.10
N ARG A 46 -3.33 -6.37 10.36
CA ARG A 46 -4.15 -7.32 11.15
C ARG A 46 -5.59 -6.87 11.33
N GLN A 47 -5.84 -5.57 11.50
CA GLN A 47 -7.19 -5.02 11.56
C GLN A 47 -7.90 -5.15 10.22
N LEU A 48 -7.24 -4.85 9.10
CA LEU A 48 -7.82 -5.01 7.75
C LEU A 48 -8.19 -6.48 7.46
N ILE A 49 -7.35 -7.42 7.90
CA ILE A 49 -7.63 -8.86 7.80
C ILE A 49 -8.84 -9.23 8.67
N ALA A 50 -8.89 -8.74 9.91
CA ALA A 50 -10.00 -9.02 10.83
C ALA A 50 -11.32 -8.37 10.39
N ALA A 51 -11.26 -7.21 9.74
CA ALA A 51 -12.40 -6.50 9.17
C ALA A 51 -12.86 -7.08 7.82
N HIS A 52 -12.18 -8.10 7.29
CA HIS A 52 -12.41 -8.67 5.95
C HIS A 52 -12.30 -7.65 4.80
N GLU A 53 -11.63 -6.52 5.02
CA GLU A 53 -11.36 -5.50 3.99
C GLU A 53 -10.22 -5.95 3.06
N LEU A 54 -9.37 -6.87 3.51
CA LEU A 54 -8.23 -7.40 2.76
C LEU A 54 -8.40 -8.90 2.51
N ARG A 55 -8.33 -9.31 1.23
CA ARG A 55 -8.43 -10.72 0.85
C ARG A 55 -7.24 -11.49 1.45
N HIS A 56 -7.55 -12.59 2.11
CA HIS A 56 -6.55 -13.42 2.79
C HIS A 56 -6.96 -14.89 2.71
N VAL A 57 -5.96 -15.75 2.81
CA VAL A 57 -6.11 -17.20 2.91
C VAL A 57 -5.74 -17.61 4.32
N ARG A 58 -6.63 -18.34 4.98
CA ARG A 58 -6.36 -18.92 6.30
C ARG A 58 -5.81 -20.33 6.14
N ILE A 59 -4.53 -20.52 6.47
CA ILE A 59 -3.88 -21.83 6.48
C ILE A 59 -3.57 -22.20 7.92
N PHE A 60 -4.25 -23.24 8.43
CA PHE A 60 -4.28 -23.62 9.84
C PHE A 60 -4.67 -22.44 10.75
N ASN A 61 -3.68 -21.86 11.44
CA ASN A 61 -3.83 -20.75 12.37
C ASN A 61 -3.11 -19.47 11.89
N ARG A 62 -2.67 -19.43 10.64
CA ARG A 62 -1.99 -18.28 10.05
C ARG A 62 -2.84 -17.67 8.96
N ASN A 63 -2.99 -16.35 9.01
CA ASN A 63 -3.60 -15.58 7.94
C ASN A 63 -2.47 -15.15 7.01
N LEU A 64 -2.53 -15.61 5.76
CA LEU A 64 -1.60 -15.27 4.70
C LEU A 64 -2.32 -14.41 3.67
N VAL A 65 -1.62 -13.45 3.11
CA VAL A 65 -2.16 -12.45 2.18
C VAL A 65 -1.58 -12.73 0.80
N PRO A 66 -2.41 -13.05 -0.22
CA PRO A 66 -1.93 -13.11 -1.60
C PRO A 66 -1.39 -11.76 -2.06
N ALA A 67 -0.34 -11.73 -2.88
CA ALA A 67 0.20 -10.48 -3.42
C ALA A 67 -0.85 -9.64 -4.17
N GLU A 68 -1.71 -10.30 -4.96
CA GLU A 68 -2.82 -9.67 -5.72
C GLU A 68 -3.87 -9.00 -4.81
N ALA A 69 -4.05 -9.52 -3.59
CA ALA A 69 -5.00 -8.93 -2.65
C ALA A 69 -4.59 -7.50 -2.23
N ILE A 70 -3.30 -7.19 -2.32
CA ILE A 70 -2.78 -5.85 -2.00
C ILE A 70 -3.18 -4.86 -3.11
N THR A 71 -3.00 -5.23 -4.38
CA THR A 71 -3.36 -4.37 -5.51
C THR A 71 -4.87 -4.15 -5.56
N GLU A 72 -5.67 -5.20 -5.39
CA GLU A 72 -7.14 -5.09 -5.33
C GLU A 72 -7.61 -4.21 -4.18
N PHE A 73 -6.94 -4.25 -3.03
CA PHE A 73 -7.26 -3.38 -1.91
C PHE A 73 -7.01 -1.92 -2.26
N PHE A 74 -5.88 -1.61 -2.89
CA PHE A 74 -5.59 -0.24 -3.33
C PHE A 74 -6.59 0.22 -4.39
N GLU A 75 -6.90 -0.59 -5.40
CA GLU A 75 -7.90 -0.25 -6.41
C GLU A 75 -9.27 0.07 -5.82
N ARG A 76 -9.73 -0.73 -4.84
CA ARG A 76 -11.03 -0.51 -4.18
C ARG A 76 -11.05 0.72 -3.26
N ASN A 77 -9.93 0.99 -2.60
CA ASN A 77 -9.85 2.03 -1.56
C ASN A 77 -9.21 3.34 -2.06
N THR A 78 -8.78 3.41 -3.31
CA THR A 78 -8.25 4.64 -3.90
C THR A 78 -9.40 5.60 -4.16
N VAL A 79 -9.46 6.66 -3.37
CA VAL A 79 -10.37 7.80 -3.59
C VAL A 79 -9.61 8.81 -4.44
N ALA A 80 -10.19 9.22 -5.58
CA ALA A 80 -9.60 10.26 -6.40
C ALA A 80 -9.45 11.56 -5.59
N PRO A 81 -8.31 12.27 -5.71
CA PRO A 81 -8.14 13.56 -5.05
C PRO A 81 -9.21 14.52 -5.57
N LYS A 82 -9.92 15.18 -4.67
CA LYS A 82 -10.81 16.29 -5.05
C LYS A 82 -9.93 17.39 -5.61
N SER A 83 -10.00 17.62 -6.92
CA SER A 83 -9.47 18.82 -7.54
C SER A 83 -10.30 20.02 -7.07
N GLU A 84 -9.92 20.56 -5.92
CA GLU A 84 -10.37 21.86 -5.46
C GLU A 84 -9.63 22.96 -6.24
N ASP A 85 -9.85 23.03 -7.56
CA ASP A 85 -9.38 24.15 -8.38
C ASP A 85 -10.48 24.56 -9.37
N SER A 86 -11.67 24.79 -8.84
CA SER A 86 -12.60 25.76 -9.42
C SER A 86 -12.47 27.06 -8.62
N ALA A 87 -11.29 27.66 -8.70
CA ALA A 87 -11.13 29.07 -8.37
C ALA A 87 -11.95 29.87 -9.39
N ASP A 88 -13.20 30.11 -8.99
CA ASP A 88 -14.05 31.19 -9.45
C ASP A 88 -13.24 32.50 -9.47
N VAL A 89 -12.65 32.81 -10.62
CA VAL A 89 -12.23 34.17 -10.98
C VAL A 89 -13.17 34.67 -12.06
N SER A 90 -14.47 34.70 -11.76
CA SER A 90 -15.44 35.53 -12.45
C SER A 90 -15.90 36.65 -11.51
N LYS A 91 -15.01 37.61 -11.30
CA LYS A 91 -15.31 38.99 -10.89
C LYS A 91 -13.99 39.76 -10.86
N TYR A 92 -13.69 40.42 -11.96
CA TYR A 92 -13.49 41.87 -12.09
C TYR A 92 -13.06 42.17 -13.52
#